data_AF-A0A355ASN8-F1
#
_entry.id   AF-A0A355ASN8-F1
#
_cell.length_a   1.000
_cell.length_b   1.000
_cell.length_c   1.000
_cell.angle_alpha   90.00
_cell.angle_beta   90.00
_cell.angle_gamma   90.00
#
_symmetry.space_group_name_H-M   'P 1'
#
loop_
_entity.id
_entity.type
_entity.pdbx_description
1 polymer ?
#
loop_
_entity_poly.entity_id
_entity_poly.type
_entity_poly.pdbx_seq_one_letter_code
_entity_poly.pdbx_strand_id
1 'polypeptide(L)' 'MPVFALQYELTLYYSGKSAHHLKYAGEVNVQASSADTARRKLIPALALTGLSPVLAQDSTFDPHYDDVEINIRGIQEKTL' A
#
# COMPACT_ATOMS: atom_id res chain seq x y z
N MET A 1 2.64 1.27 22.78
CA MET A 1 1.60 1.56 21.77
C MET A 1 1.27 0.26 21.06
N PRO A 2 -0.02 -0.07 20.85
CA PRO A 2 -0.39 -1.27 20.13
C PRO A 2 0.13 -1.24 18.68
N VAL A 3 0.36 -2.43 18.14
CA VAL A 3 0.73 -2.64 16.74
C VAL A 3 -0.51 -3.10 16.00
N PHE A 4 -0.85 -2.43 14.90
CA PHE A 4 -1.92 -2.86 14.02
C PHE A 4 -1.33 -3.48 12.76
N ALA A 5 -1.81 -4.65 12.38
CA ALA A 5 -1.58 -5.23 11.07
C ALA A 5 -2.63 -4.67 10.11
N LEU A 6 -2.19 -3.94 9.08
CA LEU A 6 -3.05 -3.44 8.01
C LEU A 6 -2.84 -4.29 6.77
N GLN A 7 -3.88 -5.03 6.41
CA GLN A 7 -3.94 -5.77 5.15
C GLN A 7 -4.42 -4.81 4.07
N TYR A 8 -3.69 -4.74 2.96
CA TYR A 8 -3.99 -3.85 1.85
C TYR A 8 -3.92 -4.57 0.51
N GLU A 9 -4.64 -4.02 -0.46
CA GLU A 9 -4.51 -4.33 -1.87
C GLU A 9 -4.10 -3.05 -2.61
N LEU A 10 -3.04 -3.15 -3.41
CA LEU A 10 -2.49 -2.11 -4.24
C LEU A 10 -2.78 -2.47 -5.70
N THR A 11 -3.41 -1.55 -6.44
CA THR A 11 -3.60 -1.69 -7.90
C THR A 11 -2.81 -0.59 -8.60
N LEU A 12 -1.91 -0.98 -9.51
CA LEU A 12 -1.20 -0.08 -10.42
C LEU A 12 -1.93 -0.06 -11.76
N TYR A 13 -2.34 1.12 -12.20
CA TYR A 13 -3.06 1.34 -13.45
C TYR A 13 -2.13 1.98 -14.47
N TYR A 14 -1.74 1.20 -15.49
CA TYR A 14 -0.87 1.68 -16.56
C TYR A 14 -1.70 2.31 -17.67
N SER A 15 -1.34 3.53 -18.02
CA SER A 15 -1.95 4.32 -19.08
C SER A 15 -1.21 4.08 -20.41
N GLY A 16 -1.93 3.92 -21.53
CA GLY A 16 -1.33 3.73 -22.86
C GLY A 16 -1.97 2.64 -23.72
N LYS A 17 -1.30 2.27 -24.83
CA LYS A 17 -1.84 1.40 -25.89
C LYS A 17 -2.23 -0.01 -25.46
N SER A 18 -1.71 -0.48 -24.32
CA SER A 18 -1.99 -1.82 -23.78
C SER A 18 -2.44 -1.70 -22.33
N ALA A 19 -3.45 -0.86 -22.05
CA ALA A 19 -4.00 -0.65 -20.70
C ALA A 19 -4.17 -1.99 -19.97
N HIS A 20 -3.41 -2.15 -18.90
CA HIS A 20 -3.44 -3.31 -18.01
C HIS A 20 -3.28 -2.81 -16.58
N HIS A 21 -3.57 -3.68 -15.62
CA HIS A 21 -3.34 -3.39 -14.21
C HIS A 21 -2.57 -4.51 -13.54
N LEU A 22 -1.75 -4.15 -12.56
CA LEU A 22 -1.10 -5.10 -11.66
C LEU A 22 -1.71 -4.94 -10.27
N LYS A 23 -1.97 -6.08 -9.62
CA LYS A 23 -2.53 -6.13 -8.28
C LYS A 23 -1.57 -6.80 -7.32
N TYR A 24 -1.32 -6.16 -6.20
CA TYR A 24 -0.49 -6.66 -5.11
C TYR A 24 -1.30 -6.66 -3.82
N ALA A 25 -1.24 -7.75 -3.07
CA ALA A 25 -1.79 -7.79 -1.72
C ALA A 25 -0.62 -7.87 -0.72
N GLY A 26 -0.75 -7.18 0.41
CA GLY A 26 0.28 -7.17 1.42
C GLY A 26 -0.26 -6.84 2.81
N GLU A 27 0.65 -6.90 3.77
CA GLU A 27 0.40 -6.49 5.15
C GLU A 27 1.51 -5.54 5.60
N VAL A 28 1.15 -4.44 6.27
CA VAL A 28 2.11 -3.61 7.00
C VAL A 28 1.75 -3.54 8.47
N ASN A 29 2.77 -3.57 9.33
CA ASN A 29 2.61 -3.40 10.76
C ASN A 29 2.83 -1.93 11.12
N VAL A 30 1.85 -1.30 11.77
CA VAL A 30 1.88 0.12 12.12
C VAL A 30 1.66 0.29 13.62
N GLN A 31 2.59 0.94 14.30
CA GLN A 31 2.38 1.39 15.67
C GLN A 31 1.49 2.64 15.69
N ALA A 32 0.34 2.52 16.36
CA ALA A 32 -0.65 3.58 16.45
C ALA A 32 -1.39 3.53 17.80
N SER A 33 -2.04 4.63 18.17
CA SER A 33 -2.90 4.69 19.37
C SER A 33 -4.29 4.09 19.13
N SER A 34 -4.71 3.95 17.88
CA SER A 34 -6.01 3.41 17.47
C SER A 34 -5.97 2.90 16.03
N ALA A 35 -6.98 2.10 15.64
CA ALA A 35 -7.14 1.62 14.26
C ALA A 35 -7.32 2.78 13.25
N ASP A 36 -8.03 3.86 13.61
CA ASP A 36 -8.18 5.03 12.73
C ASP A 36 -6.83 5.74 12.50
N THR A 37 -6.04 5.89 13.55
CA THR A 37 -4.68 6.44 13.45
C THR A 37 -3.78 5.53 12.61
N ALA A 38 -3.94 4.20 12.74
CA ALA A 38 -3.22 3.23 11.93
C ALA A 38 -3.57 3.37 10.44
N ARG A 39 -4.85 3.56 10.09
CA ARG A 39 -5.31 3.83 8.70
C ARG A 39 -4.63 5.03 8.09
N ARG A 40 -4.64 6.16 8.80
CA ARG A 40 -4.05 7.41 8.31
C ARG A 40 -2.54 7.30 8.10
N LYS A 41 -1.88 6.40 8.84
CA LYS A 41 -0.44 6.12 8.72
C LYS A 41 -0.10 5.10 7.64
N LEU A 42 -1.08 4.50 6.96
CA LEU A 42 -0.83 3.45 5.97
C LEU A 42 0.07 3.93 4.82
N ILE A 43 -0.29 5.04 4.16
CA ILE A 43 0.46 5.57 3.02
C ILE A 43 1.94 5.84 3.37
N PRO A 44 2.26 6.59 4.44
CA PRO A 44 3.66 6.77 4.84
C PRO A 44 4.34 5.47 5.28
N ALA A 45 3.63 4.53 5.91
CA ALA A 45 4.20 3.23 6.26
C ALA A 45 4.53 2.39 5.02
N LEU A 46 3.66 2.39 4.01
CA LEU A 46 3.87 1.72 2.74
C LEU A 46 5.08 2.30 1.99
N ALA A 47 5.20 3.63 1.95
CA ALA A 47 6.36 4.30 1.38
C ALA A 47 7.68 3.88 2.06
N LEU A 48 7.66 3.70 3.40
CA LEU A 48 8.83 3.26 4.17
C LEU A 48 9.12 1.76 4.07
N THR A 49 8.10 0.91 3.88
CA THR A 49 8.22 -0.56 3.99
C THR A 49 8.40 -1.28 2.67
N GLY A 50 8.14 -0.66 1.51
CA GLY A 50 8.42 -1.36 0.25
C GLY A 50 7.65 -0.93 -0.99
N LEU A 51 6.79 0.08 -0.93
CA LEU A 51 6.13 0.55 -2.17
C LEU A 51 7.15 1.19 -3.13
N SER A 52 8.23 1.81 -2.62
CA SER A 52 9.35 2.28 -3.45
C SER A 52 10.03 1.16 -4.25
N PRO A 53 10.44 0.01 -3.68
CA PRO A 53 11.02 -1.07 -4.47
C PRO A 53 10.01 -1.78 -5.39
N VAL A 54 8.72 -1.88 -5.06
CA VAL A 54 7.72 -2.46 -5.98
C VAL A 54 7.50 -1.55 -7.18
N LEU A 55 7.34 -0.24 -6.97
CA LEU A 55 7.26 0.74 -8.06
C LEU A 55 8.58 0.88 -8.82
N ALA A 56 9.73 0.75 -8.16
CA ALA A 56 11.05 0.82 -8.81
C ALA A 56 11.43 -0.47 -9.56
N GLN A 57 10.82 -1.61 -9.24
CA GLN A 57 11.02 -2.86 -9.99
C GLN A 57 10.20 -2.87 -11.29
N ASP A 58 9.13 -2.08 -11.38
CA ASP A 58 8.38 -1.91 -12.61
C ASP A 58 8.90 -0.73 -13.41
N SER A 59 9.82 -1.01 -14.33
CA SER A 59 10.39 -0.01 -15.24
C SER A 59 9.37 0.63 -16.20
N THR A 60 8.14 0.13 -16.24
CA THR A 60 7.07 0.65 -17.11
C THR A 60 6.12 1.60 -16.40
N PHE A 61 6.20 1.70 -15.07
CA PHE A 61 5.38 2.62 -14.28
C PHE A 61 5.88 4.07 -14.42
N ASP A 62 5.06 4.95 -14.99
CA ASP A 62 5.32 6.38 -15.07
C ASP A 62 4.41 7.16 -14.09
N PRO A 63 4.95 7.72 -12.99
CA PRO A 63 4.14 8.42 -11.99
C PRO A 63 3.46 9.69 -12.51
N HIS A 64 3.76 10.15 -13.73
CA HIS A 64 3.08 11.30 -14.34
C HIS A 64 1.80 10.93 -15.09
N TYR A 65 1.64 9.66 -15.45
CA TYR A 65 0.52 9.18 -16.28
C TYR A 65 -0.22 7.98 -15.66
N ASP A 66 0.45 7.19 -14.82
CA ASP A 66 -0.08 5.99 -14.21
C ASP A 66 -0.64 6.27 -12.82
N ASP A 67 -1.74 5.59 -12.51
CA ASP A 67 -2.48 5.77 -11.27
C ASP A 67 -2.21 4.63 -10.29
N VAL A 68 -2.32 4.94 -9.00
CA VAL A 68 -2.16 3.99 -7.91
C VAL A 68 -3.38 4.03 -7.00
N GLU A 69 -4.05 2.90 -6.84
CA GLU A 69 -5.13 2.74 -5.87
C GLU A 69 -4.68 1.82 -4.74
N ILE A 70 -4.93 2.24 -3.49
CA ILE A 70 -4.66 1.45 -2.29
C ILE A 70 -5.96 1.25 -1.53
N ASN A 71 -6.35 0.00 -1.37
CA ASN A 71 -7.55 -0.40 -0.63
C ASN A 71 -7.15 -1.14 0.65
N ILE A 72 -7.62 -0.65 1.80
CA ILE A 72 -7.45 -1.36 3.07
C ILE A 72 -8.48 -2.48 3.15
N ARG A 73 -8.01 -3.73 3.18
CA ARG A 73 -8.86 -4.92 3.26
C ARG A 73 -9.17 -5.32 4.70
N GLY A 74 -8.26 -5.04 5.63
CA GLY A 74 -8.43 -5.40 7.03
C GLY A 74 -7.49 -4.66 7.96
N ILE A 75 -7.91 -4.51 9.22
CA ILE A 75 -7.07 -3.96 10.30
C ILE A 75 -7.30 -4.79 11.53
N GLN A 76 -6.21 -5.32 12.08
CA GLN A 76 -6.24 -6.13 13.29
C GLN A 76 -5.19 -5.60 14.26
N GLU A 77 -5.58 -5.40 15.52
CA GLU A 77 -4.61 -5.17 16.58
C GLU A 77 -3.86 -6.48 16.86
N LYS A 78 -2.54 -6.46 16.75
CA LYS A 78 -1.70 -7.60 17.13
C LYS A 78 -1.51 -7.55 18.64
N THR A 79 -2.06 -8.54 19.33
CA THR A 79 -1.69 -8.85 20.71
C THR A 79 -0.28 -9.44 20.68
N LEU A 80 0.65 -8.79 21.39
CA LEU A 80 2.04 -9.27 21.52
C LEU A 80 2.11 -10.58 22.30
#